data_AF-A0A6I5C6Y9-F1
#
_entry.id   AF-A0A6I5C6Y9-F1
#
_cell.length_a   1.000
_cell.length_b   1.000
_cell.length_c   1.000
_cell.angle_alpha   90.00
_cell.angle_beta   90.00
_cell.angle_gamma   90.00
#
_symmetry.space_group_name_H-M   'P 1'
#
loop_
_entity.id
_entity.type
_entity.pdbx_description
1 polymer ?
#
loop_
_entity_poly.entity_id
_entity_poly.type
_entity_poly.pdbx_seq_one_letter_code
_entity_poly.pdbx_strand_id
1 'polypeptide(L)'
;VLGESAVRHPGLVRDMAGRGHEVAVHGWTHSRPWLPDPGRDLRETARAVRAVHTLTGRRPLWYRPPYGILTGGRWAAARRLGL
;
A
#
# COMPACT_ATOMS: atom_id res chain seq x y z
N VAL A 1 -0.46 -3.69 4.73
CA VAL A 1 -0.75 -2.59 5.68
C VAL A 1 -1.30 -1.37 4.95
N LEU A 2 -2.10 -0.55 5.64
CA LEU A 2 -2.51 0.77 5.16
C LEU A 2 -1.37 1.77 5.30
N GLY A 3 -1.15 2.60 4.29
CA GLY A 3 -0.08 3.60 4.30
C GLY A 3 -0.24 4.64 5.41
N GLU A 4 -1.48 5.09 5.68
CA GLU A 4 -1.74 6.00 6.80
C GLU A 4 -1.40 5.37 8.15
N SER A 5 -1.83 4.13 8.39
CA SER A 5 -1.52 3.41 9.63
C SER A 5 -0.02 3.18 9.79
N ALA A 6 0.70 2.92 8.69
CA ALA A 6 2.15 2.74 8.70
C ALA A 6 2.88 4.01 9.15
N VAL A 7 2.43 5.18 8.68
CA VAL A 7 2.98 6.47 9.12
C VAL A 7 2.61 6.79 10.57
N ARG A 8 1.40 6.46 11.00
CA ARG A 8 0.92 6.71 12.37
C ARG A 8 1.61 5.81 13.40
N HIS A 9 1.96 4.57 13.01
CA HIS A 9 2.54 3.56 13.90
C HIS A 9 3.82 2.95 13.31
N PRO A 10 4.87 3.76 13.10
CA PRO A 10 6.07 3.30 12.40
C PRO A 10 6.84 2.22 13.18
N GLY A 11 6.78 2.25 14.52
CA GLY A 11 7.39 1.25 15.38
C GLY A 11 6.85 -0.16 15.14
N LEU A 12 5.52 -0.30 14.99
CA LEU A 12 4.89 -1.60 14.71
C LEU A 12 5.31 -2.16 13.35
N VAL A 13 5.41 -1.30 12.33
CA VAL A 13 5.83 -1.72 11.00
C VAL A 13 7.29 -2.18 11.00
N ARG A 14 8.16 -1.45 11.70
CA ARG A 14 9.57 -1.85 11.88
C ARG A 14 9.70 -3.15 12.65
N ASP A 15 8.94 -3.33 13.72
CA ASP A 15 8.94 -4.56 14.52
C ASP A 15 8.48 -5.77 13.69
N MET A 16 7.36 -5.64 12.95
CA MET A 16 6.89 -6.69 12.04
C MET A 16 7.98 -7.08 11.02
N ALA A 17 8.63 -6.10 10.39
CA ALA A 17 9.69 -6.36 9.44
C ALA A 17 10.95 -6.96 10.10
N GLY A 18 11.32 -6.49 11.29
CA GLY A 18 12.45 -6.99 12.09
C GLY A 18 12.26 -8.43 12.55
N ARG A 19 11.01 -8.86 12.76
CA ARG A 19 10.63 -10.26 13.01
C ARG A 19 10.61 -11.14 11.75
N GLY A 20 10.89 -10.57 10.58
CA GLY A 20 10.93 -11.30 9.31
C GLY A 20 9.58 -11.42 8.61
N HIS A 21 8.52 -10.73 9.06
CA HIS A 21 7.24 -10.73 8.36
C HIS A 21 7.31 -9.93 7.06
N GLU A 22 6.60 -10.41 6.04
CA GLU A 22 6.40 -9.64 4.81
C GLU A 22 5.37 -8.53 5.02
N VAL A 23 5.77 -7.30 4.70
CA VAL A 23 4.89 -6.12 4.77
C VAL A 23 4.49 -5.69 3.37
N ALA A 24 3.25 -6.00 3.00
CA ALA A 24 2.63 -5.65 1.71
C ALA A 24 1.75 -4.39 1.80
N VAL A 25 1.28 -3.88 0.65
CA VAL A 25 0.49 -2.63 0.58
C VAL A 25 -1.00 -2.90 0.48
N HIS A 26 -1.81 -2.13 1.22
CA HIS A 26 -3.27 -2.19 1.23
C HIS A 26 -3.94 -0.84 0.87
N GLY A 27 -3.26 0.00 0.08
CA GLY A 27 -3.69 1.38 -0.20
C GLY A 27 -3.34 2.35 0.94
N TRP A 28 -3.87 3.58 0.86
CA TRP A 28 -3.54 4.65 1.80
C TRP A 28 -4.50 4.74 2.99
N THR A 29 -5.78 5.05 2.74
CA THR A 29 -6.83 5.36 3.74
C THR A 29 -8.02 4.40 3.70
N HIS A 30 -7.87 3.22 3.08
CA HIS A 30 -8.98 2.26 2.89
C HIS A 30 -10.20 2.88 2.16
N SER A 31 -9.92 3.69 1.14
CA SER A 31 -10.92 4.41 0.34
C SER A 31 -11.87 3.44 -0.38
N ARG A 32 -13.16 3.80 -0.41
CA ARG A 32 -14.19 3.04 -1.13
C ARG A 32 -13.98 3.13 -2.65
N PRO A 33 -14.28 2.08 -3.44
CA PRO A 33 -14.03 2.06 -4.89
C PRO A 33 -15.11 2.74 -5.74
N TRP A 34 -16.19 3.24 -5.13
CA TRP A 34 -17.40 3.68 -5.83
C TRP A 34 -17.23 4.92 -6.73
N LEU A 35 -16.16 5.67 -6.54
CA LEU A 35 -15.79 6.84 -7.34
C LEU A 35 -14.37 6.62 -7.89
N PRO A 36 -14.22 5.87 -9.00
CA PRO A 36 -12.91 5.53 -9.53
C PRO A 36 -12.15 6.77 -9.99
N ASP A 37 -10.92 6.92 -9.51
CA ASP A 37 -9.99 7.96 -9.94
C ASP A 37 -8.60 7.30 -10.11
N PRO A 38 -8.23 6.90 -11.33
CA PRO A 38 -6.96 6.22 -11.59
C PRO A 38 -5.73 7.05 -11.15
N GLY A 39 -5.83 8.38 -11.23
CA GLY A 39 -4.76 9.27 -10.79
C GLY A 39 -4.58 9.23 -9.28
N ARG A 40 -5.68 9.24 -8.52
CA ARG A 40 -5.67 9.04 -7.07
C ARG A 40 -5.20 7.65 -6.69
N ASP A 41 -5.69 6.60 -7.35
CA ASP A 41 -5.29 5.21 -7.08
C ASP A 41 -3.76 5.06 -7.21
N LEU A 42 -3.17 5.61 -8.27
CA LEU A 42 -1.72 5.62 -8.46
C LEU A 42 -1.00 6.41 -7.36
N ARG A 43 -1.44 7.64 -7.06
CA ARG A 43 -0.81 8.48 -6.03
C ARG A 43 -0.86 7.83 -4.65
N GLU A 44 -2.01 7.31 -4.25
CA GLU A 44 -2.21 6.68 -2.95
C GLU A 44 -1.41 5.37 -2.82
N THR A 45 -1.42 4.53 -3.86
CA THR A 45 -0.66 3.27 -3.86
C THR A 45 0.84 3.55 -3.84
N ALA A 46 1.32 4.49 -4.65
CA ALA A 46 2.74 4.88 -4.66
C ALA A 46 3.18 5.47 -3.31
N ARG A 47 2.31 6.27 -2.68
CA ARG A 47 2.57 6.83 -1.34
C ARG A 47 2.68 5.72 -0.29
N ALA A 48 1.81 4.72 -0.34
CA ALA A 48 1.86 3.58 0.56
C ALA A 48 3.10 2.71 0.34
N VAL A 49 3.49 2.45 -0.92
CA VAL A 49 4.75 1.75 -1.26
C VAL A 49 5.95 2.48 -0.67
N ARG A 50 6.05 3.80 -0.87
CA ARG A 50 7.16 4.60 -0.31
C ARG A 50 7.19 4.51 1.20
N ALA A 51 6.03 4.63 1.88
CA ALA A 51 5.97 4.54 3.34
C ALA A 51 6.48 3.19 3.86
N VAL A 52 6.02 2.08 3.26
CA VAL A 52 6.49 0.73 3.64
C VAL A 52 7.99 0.57 3.37
N HIS A 53 8.47 1.02 2.20
CA HIS A 53 9.88 0.94 1.86
C HIS A 53 10.77 1.74 2.83
N THR A 54 10.41 2.98 3.12
CA THR A 54 11.14 3.82 4.08
C THR A 54 11.17 3.21 5.48
N LEU A 55 10.09 2.57 5.93
CA LEU A 55 10.03 2.00 7.28
C LEU A 55 10.74 0.65 7.40
N THR A 56 10.76 -0.15 6.35
CA THR A 56 11.24 -1.55 6.41
C THR A 56 12.56 -1.77 5.69
N GLY A 57 13.01 -0.83 4.86
CA GLY A 57 14.14 -1.00 3.94
C GLY A 57 13.85 -1.96 2.79
N ARG A 58 12.66 -2.58 2.75
CA ARG A 58 12.29 -3.61 1.77
C ARG A 58 11.25 -3.05 0.82
N ARG A 59 11.40 -3.33 -0.48
CA ARG A 59 10.37 -2.96 -1.45
C ARG A 59 9.20 -3.95 -1.34
N PRO A 60 7.96 -3.49 -1.08
CA PRO A 60 6.80 -4.38 -1.07
C PRO A 60 6.56 -4.96 -2.46
N LEU A 61 6.13 -6.23 -2.50
CA LEU A 61 5.87 -6.98 -3.75
C LEU A 61 4.40 -7.27 -3.98
N TRP A 62 3.55 -7.09 -2.97
CA TRP A 62 2.14 -7.44 -3.06
C TRP A 62 1.24 -6.26 -2.78
N TYR A 63 0.14 -6.23 -3.52
CA TYR A 63 -0.97 -5.33 -3.33
C TYR A 63 -2.26 -6.08 -3.04
N ARG A 64 -2.92 -5.74 -1.94
CA ARG A 64 -4.30 -6.15 -1.67
C ARG A 64 -5.19 -4.90 -1.77
N PRO A 65 -6.22 -4.85 -2.61
CA PRO A 65 -7.08 -3.68 -2.68
C PRO A 65 -8.00 -3.56 -1.44
N PRO A 66 -8.29 -2.33 -0.96
CA PRO A 66 -9.35 -2.09 0.01
C PRO A 66 -10.67 -2.74 -0.40
N TYR A 67 -11.38 -3.34 0.56
CA TYR A 67 -12.61 -4.12 0.34
C TYR A 67 -12.46 -5.36 -0.56
N GLY A 68 -11.25 -5.74 -0.97
CA GLY A 68 -11.04 -6.84 -1.93
C GLY A 68 -11.45 -6.49 -3.36
N ILE A 69 -11.82 -5.24 -3.64
CA ILE A 69 -12.32 -4.81 -4.95
C ILE A 69 -11.18 -4.22 -5.78
N LEU A 70 -10.75 -4.99 -6.78
CA LEU A 70 -9.70 -4.61 -7.73
C LEU A 70 -10.32 -3.96 -8.98
N THR A 71 -10.44 -2.63 -8.97
CA THR A 71 -10.84 -1.87 -10.16
C THR A 71 -9.69 -1.79 -11.17
N GLY A 72 -9.99 -1.45 -12.43
CA GLY A 72 -8.96 -1.28 -13.47
C GLY A 72 -7.89 -0.23 -13.11
N GLY A 73 -8.28 0.89 -12.48
CA GLY A 73 -7.35 1.92 -12.00
C GLY A 73 -6.39 1.41 -10.94
N ARG A 74 -6.90 0.65 -9.96
CA ARG A 74 -6.09 0.02 -8.90
C ARG A 74 -5.15 -1.05 -9.45
N TRP A 75 -5.63 -1.87 -10.39
CA TRP A 75 -4.79 -2.85 -11.07
C TRP A 75 -3.65 -2.18 -11.86
N ALA A 76 -3.97 -1.14 -12.64
CA ALA A 76 -2.98 -0.40 -13.40
C ALA A 76 -1.95 0.29 -12.48
N ALA A 77 -2.39 0.84 -11.36
CA ALA A 77 -1.52 1.41 -10.33
C ALA A 77 -0.56 0.37 -9.74
N ALA A 78 -1.08 -0.79 -9.31
CA ALA A 78 -0.28 -1.88 -8.77
C ALA A 78 0.77 -2.36 -9.77
N ARG A 79 0.35 -2.68 -11.00
CA ARG A 79 1.23 -3.12 -12.08
C ARG A 79 2.32 -2.08 -12.41
N ARG A 80 1.98 -0.79 -12.48
CA ARG A 80 2.95 0.29 -12.76
C ARG A 80 3.99 0.45 -11.64
N LEU A 81 3.64 0.09 -10.41
CA LEU A 81 4.53 0.15 -9.25
C LEU A 81 5.27 -1.16 -9.00
N GLY A 82 5.05 -2.19 -9.84
CA GLY A 82 5.61 -3.53 -9.71
C GLY A 82 5.15 -4.26 -8.46
N LEU A 83 3.86 -4.13 -8.15
CA LEU A 83 3.12 -4.89 -7.13
C LEU A 83 2.18 -5.93 -7.77
#